data_AF-A0A7J6JV24-F1
#
_entry.id   AF-A0A7J6JV24-F1
#
_cell.length_a   1.000
_cell.length_b   1.000
_cell.length_c   1.000
_cell.angle_alpha   90.00
_cell.angle_beta   90.00
_cell.angle_gamma   90.00
#
_symmetry.space_group_name_H-M   'P 1'
#
loop_
_entity.id
_entity.type
_entity.pdbx_description
1 polymer ?
#
loop_
_entity_poly.entity_id
_entity_poly.type
_entity_poly.pdbx_seq_one_letter_code
_entity_poly.pdbx_strand_id
1 'polypeptide(L)'
;MSTRKPPPIKASVGKKQDLEKAGETKEDLSRISLESLQKEVEQARERLAKCKSDRLYVQLEKDMICRFRDACHHKSSDLDRKLLLHDARVENLVRQHRAEILAYEQKIDSLEHAHKLVKKDIQTKGEEAVMEEDLMDETVLSQHHKTTWELEAAAAKQRKNQEQEVANLQNAFEQHLTKLGERFMRSFEELKNKYKQQFEEARQTLELREKVEVHEVEERKNLHINELMAGHRSAFEQIKAYYNDITHDNLQLIKELRKDIAEMKARAKITRKQMQDTQQENLQLREPLRQQQQLKEKLEQQLRFYVKDKLALQNIRARDTQLEEKVKAAKKHNHQMEQQKHKLERDIGEYTRRLRNLQSDTSLRTQAKIMLYEQKVRQMLKSLEHKFREREQLVASLKLSPEASMHIVELLRRSFCEKNDEIETLRAELQRVAKSYNDTVLAMQSRLKQLGINSDAFDFELVQDTDFISNVPAPYLTTTAPVARGNPTVKI
;
A
#
# COMPACT_ATOMS: atom_id res chain seq x y z
N MET A 1 -0.92 70.37 158.15
CA MET A 1 -0.04 71.57 158.26
C MET A 1 -0.44 72.28 159.56
N SER A 2 0.46 72.54 160.53
CA SER A 2 1.46 73.65 160.64
C SER A 2 0.79 75.03 160.79
N THR A 3 1.16 75.97 161.71
CA THR A 3 2.41 76.17 162.52
C THR A 3 2.17 76.60 164.02
N ARG A 4 2.97 77.52 164.65
CA ARG A 4 3.11 77.73 166.13
C ARG A 4 3.39 79.21 166.61
N LYS A 5 2.66 79.72 167.65
CA LYS A 5 3.07 80.51 168.89
C LYS A 5 3.82 81.91 168.80
N PRO A 6 4.10 82.73 169.90
CA PRO A 6 3.68 82.80 171.35
C PRO A 6 3.27 84.25 171.97
N PRO A 7 3.70 84.80 173.17
CA PRO A 7 2.91 85.30 174.39
C PRO A 7 3.14 86.83 174.82
N PRO A 8 3.21 87.41 176.10
CA PRO A 8 2.87 87.08 177.55
C PRO A 8 2.40 88.22 178.61
N ILE A 9 1.60 87.86 179.66
CA ILE A 9 1.67 88.13 181.18
C ILE A 9 1.57 89.55 181.94
N LYS A 10 0.52 89.73 182.84
CA LYS A 10 0.25 90.36 184.23
C LYS A 10 0.88 91.66 184.91
N ALA A 11 0.10 92.52 185.70
CA ALA A 11 0.44 93.33 186.97
C ALA A 11 -0.69 94.29 187.61
N SER A 12 -0.49 95.13 188.70
CA SER A 12 -1.56 95.78 189.60
C SER A 12 -1.31 97.03 190.60
N VAL A 13 -2.32 97.93 190.90
CA VAL A 13 -2.77 98.75 192.16
C VAL A 13 -2.06 100.07 192.78
N GLY A 14 -2.77 101.09 193.41
CA GLY A 14 -2.26 102.35 194.16
C GLY A 14 -3.27 103.36 194.94
N LYS A 15 -2.86 104.44 195.75
CA LYS A 15 -3.73 105.29 196.73
C LYS A 15 -3.20 106.65 197.48
N LYS A 16 -4.06 107.69 197.81
CA LYS A 16 -4.27 108.69 199.02
C LYS A 16 -3.44 110.00 199.56
N GLN A 17 -4.16 111.10 200.05
CA GLN A 17 -4.09 112.08 201.29
C GLN A 17 -3.30 113.48 201.58
N ASP A 18 -3.94 114.42 202.38
CA ASP A 18 -3.55 115.41 203.53
C ASP A 18 -3.31 117.02 203.57
N LEU A 19 -2.67 117.66 204.64
CA LEU A 19 -3.17 118.84 205.53
C LEU A 19 -2.25 120.11 205.95
N GLU A 20 -2.67 120.96 206.97
CA GLU A 20 -2.00 122.06 207.84
C GLU A 20 -2.09 123.61 207.44
N LYS A 21 -1.84 124.76 208.18
CA LYS A 21 -1.53 125.37 209.58
C LYS A 21 -1.70 126.97 209.54
N ALA A 22 -1.39 128.00 210.41
CA ALA A 22 -1.13 128.48 211.84
C ALA A 22 -0.94 130.08 211.87
N GLY A 23 -0.77 131.00 212.87
CA GLY A 23 -0.91 131.18 214.39
C GLY A 23 -0.30 132.52 215.04
N GLU A 24 -0.93 133.14 216.10
CA GLU A 24 -0.47 134.15 217.19
C GLU A 24 -0.04 135.67 216.89
N THR A 25 0.34 136.67 217.78
CA THR A 25 0.67 136.89 219.26
C THR A 25 0.70 138.41 219.81
N LYS A 26 0.52 138.68 221.15
CA LYS A 26 1.12 139.72 222.14
C LYS A 26 0.98 141.31 222.05
N GLU A 27 1.27 142.28 223.02
CA GLU A 27 1.69 142.40 224.49
C GLU A 27 1.21 143.69 225.35
N ASP A 28 2.05 144.62 225.95
CA ASP A 28 1.86 145.34 227.29
C ASP A 28 2.25 146.88 227.52
N LEU A 29 1.99 147.45 228.74
CA LEU A 29 2.56 148.61 229.53
C LEU A 29 1.88 150.02 229.65
N SER A 30 2.25 150.78 230.71
CA SER A 30 1.48 151.92 231.28
C SER A 30 2.21 153.29 231.45
N ARG A 31 1.61 154.36 230.91
CA ARG A 31 1.77 155.81 231.23
C ARG A 31 0.85 156.64 230.29
N ILE A 32 0.92 157.98 230.35
CA ILE A 32 0.22 158.94 229.47
C ILE A 32 -1.28 159.11 229.83
N SER A 33 -1.89 160.21 229.38
CA SER A 33 -3.17 160.79 229.84
C SER A 33 -4.42 160.11 229.25
N LEU A 34 -5.60 160.55 229.73
CA LEU A 34 -6.91 160.08 229.28
C LEU A 34 -7.09 160.13 227.74
N GLU A 35 -6.42 161.07 227.07
CA GLU A 35 -6.51 161.31 225.63
C GLU A 35 -5.80 160.24 224.78
N SER A 36 -4.75 159.57 225.29
CA SER A 36 -4.08 158.50 224.53
C SER A 36 -4.93 157.23 224.49
N LEU A 37 -5.56 156.86 225.61
CA LEU A 37 -6.54 155.76 225.64
C LEU A 37 -7.72 156.02 224.70
N GLN A 38 -8.21 157.27 224.61
CA GLN A 38 -9.29 157.62 223.68
C GLN A 38 -8.87 157.37 222.22
N LYS A 39 -7.66 157.78 221.82
CA LYS A 39 -7.13 157.55 220.46
C LYS A 39 -6.90 156.07 220.14
N GLU A 40 -6.43 155.27 221.09
CA GLU A 40 -6.29 153.82 220.90
C GLU A 40 -7.64 153.12 220.78
N VAL A 41 -8.64 153.52 221.58
CA VAL A 41 -10.02 153.04 221.46
C VAL A 41 -10.64 153.42 220.10
N GLU A 42 -10.32 154.59 219.55
CA GLU A 42 -10.77 155.01 218.22
C GLU A 42 -10.09 154.20 217.10
N GLN A 43 -8.76 154.01 217.13
CA GLN A 43 -8.08 153.12 216.18
C GLN A 43 -8.56 151.67 216.26
N ALA A 44 -8.86 151.17 217.46
CA ALA A 44 -9.45 149.85 217.64
C ALA A 44 -10.86 149.76 217.03
N ARG A 45 -11.68 150.82 217.15
CA ARG A 45 -13.00 150.91 216.51
C ARG A 45 -12.92 150.95 214.99
N GLU A 46 -11.98 151.68 214.41
CA GLU A 46 -11.76 151.69 212.95
C GLU A 46 -11.32 150.32 212.42
N ARG A 47 -10.35 149.67 213.08
CA ARG A 47 -9.91 148.31 212.73
C ARG A 47 -11.07 147.30 212.83
N LEU A 48 -11.91 147.43 213.86
CA LEU A 48 -13.13 146.62 214.02
C LEU A 48 -14.17 146.89 212.92
N ALA A 49 -14.35 148.15 212.49
CA ALA A 49 -15.27 148.51 211.42
C ALA A 49 -14.80 147.98 210.06
N LYS A 50 -13.51 148.10 209.75
CA LYS A 50 -12.92 147.57 208.51
C LYS A 50 -13.06 146.04 208.43
N CYS A 51 -12.67 145.33 209.48
CA CYS A 51 -12.80 143.87 209.56
C CYS A 51 -14.27 143.38 209.43
N LYS A 52 -15.26 144.16 209.89
CA LYS A 52 -16.68 143.89 209.64
C LYS A 52 -17.08 144.06 208.15
N SER A 53 -16.53 145.06 207.47
CA SER A 53 -16.75 145.28 206.04
C SER A 53 -16.15 144.14 205.21
N ASP A 54 -14.90 143.77 205.50
CA ASP A 54 -14.19 142.69 204.81
C ASP A 54 -14.92 141.35 204.98
N ARG A 55 -15.45 141.06 206.18
CA ARG A 55 -16.31 139.88 206.42
C ARG A 55 -17.59 139.91 205.58
N LEU A 56 -18.26 141.05 205.47
CA LEU A 56 -19.49 141.19 204.69
C LEU A 56 -19.24 140.96 203.19
N TYR A 57 -18.11 141.47 202.68
CA TYR A 57 -17.67 141.26 201.30
C TYR A 57 -17.46 139.77 200.99
N VAL A 58 -16.70 139.06 201.83
CA VAL A 58 -16.44 137.60 201.66
C VAL A 58 -17.73 136.77 201.78
N GLN A 59 -18.70 137.19 202.60
CA GLN A 59 -20.02 136.53 202.66
C GLN A 59 -20.80 136.71 201.35
N LEU A 60 -20.78 137.89 200.73
CA LEU A 60 -21.43 138.14 199.44
C LEU A 60 -20.78 137.37 198.29
N GLU A 61 -19.45 137.30 198.24
CA GLU A 61 -18.73 136.47 197.24
C GLU A 61 -19.08 134.98 197.41
N LYS A 62 -19.08 134.46 198.64
CA LYS A 62 -19.47 133.08 198.93
C LYS A 62 -20.90 132.77 198.43
N ASP A 63 -21.86 133.64 198.75
CA ASP A 63 -23.26 133.44 198.38
C ASP A 63 -23.51 133.64 196.87
N MET A 64 -22.64 134.37 196.18
CA MET A 64 -22.60 134.46 194.72
C MET A 64 -22.03 133.16 194.10
N ILE A 65 -20.91 132.66 194.61
CA ILE A 65 -20.27 131.41 194.15
C ILE A 65 -21.19 130.21 194.36
N CYS A 66 -21.87 130.11 195.51
CA CYS A 66 -22.89 129.08 195.75
C CYS A 66 -24.02 129.15 194.72
N ARG A 67 -24.58 130.34 194.45
CA ARG A 67 -25.63 130.53 193.44
C ARG A 67 -25.18 130.12 192.03
N PHE A 68 -23.95 130.43 191.63
CA PHE A 68 -23.41 129.97 190.34
C PHE A 68 -23.24 128.45 190.29
N ARG A 69 -22.67 127.82 191.33
CA ARG A 69 -22.54 126.36 191.42
C ARG A 69 -23.90 125.67 191.30
N ASP A 70 -24.89 126.15 192.04
CA ASP A 70 -26.21 125.51 192.14
C ASP A 70 -27.02 125.69 190.84
N ALA A 71 -26.83 126.81 190.13
CA ALA A 71 -27.37 127.03 188.79
C ALA A 71 -26.70 126.13 187.73
N CYS A 72 -25.36 125.97 187.76
CA CYS A 72 -24.65 125.03 186.89
C CYS A 72 -25.10 123.58 187.13
N HIS A 73 -25.32 123.19 188.40
CA HIS A 73 -25.75 121.84 188.74
C HIS A 73 -27.18 121.53 188.25
N HIS A 74 -28.09 122.50 188.30
CA HIS A 74 -29.40 122.38 187.65
C HIS A 74 -29.26 122.25 186.12
N LYS A 75 -28.38 123.06 185.51
CA LYS A 75 -28.17 123.04 184.05
C LYS A 75 -27.64 121.69 183.54
N SER A 76 -26.79 121.01 184.33
CA SER A 76 -26.38 119.62 184.04
C SER A 76 -27.56 118.67 184.07
N SER A 77 -28.34 118.65 185.17
CA SER A 77 -29.46 117.73 185.35
C SER A 77 -30.56 117.89 184.27
N ASP A 78 -30.79 119.11 183.80
CA ASP A 78 -31.69 119.40 182.66
C ASP A 78 -31.17 118.91 181.30
N LEU A 79 -29.86 118.70 181.14
CA LEU A 79 -29.26 118.07 179.96
C LEU A 79 -29.30 116.54 180.09
N ASP A 80 -28.95 116.00 181.25
CA ASP A 80 -29.01 114.58 181.55
C ASP A 80 -30.43 114.01 181.32
N ARG A 81 -31.46 114.74 181.78
CA ARG A 81 -32.86 114.37 181.57
C ARG A 81 -33.32 114.47 180.11
N LYS A 82 -32.66 115.29 179.27
CA LYS A 82 -32.94 115.35 177.82
C LYS A 82 -32.32 114.17 177.08
N LEU A 83 -31.09 113.77 177.45
CA LEU A 83 -30.45 112.57 176.88
C LEU A 83 -31.34 111.34 177.07
N LEU A 84 -31.79 111.08 178.30
CA LEU A 84 -32.70 109.95 178.60
C LEU A 84 -34.00 109.96 177.77
N LEU A 85 -34.56 111.13 177.44
CA LEU A 85 -35.73 111.25 176.58
C LEU A 85 -35.41 111.01 175.09
N HIS A 86 -34.20 111.34 174.64
CA HIS A 86 -33.72 111.00 173.30
C HIS A 86 -33.42 109.50 173.18
N ASP A 87 -32.77 108.90 174.18
CA ASP A 87 -32.47 107.46 174.22
C ASP A 87 -33.75 106.62 174.17
N ALA A 88 -34.75 106.94 175.00
CA ALA A 88 -36.06 106.29 174.99
C ALA A 88 -36.81 106.43 173.64
N ARG A 89 -36.60 107.55 172.91
CA ARG A 89 -37.13 107.73 171.56
C ARG A 89 -36.43 106.85 170.53
N VAL A 90 -35.10 106.70 170.63
CA VAL A 90 -34.31 105.82 169.75
C VAL A 90 -34.69 104.35 169.96
N GLU A 91 -34.85 103.89 171.21
CA GLU A 91 -35.29 102.52 171.48
C GLU A 91 -36.65 102.20 170.81
N ASN A 92 -37.60 103.12 170.87
CA ASN A 92 -38.95 102.87 170.32
C ASN A 92 -38.96 102.80 168.79
N LEU A 93 -38.11 103.56 168.09
CA LEU A 93 -37.89 103.40 166.65
C LEU A 93 -37.26 102.03 166.32
N VAL A 94 -36.27 101.60 167.11
CA VAL A 94 -35.64 100.27 166.95
C VAL A 94 -36.65 99.14 167.23
N ARG A 95 -37.59 99.31 168.18
CA ARG A 95 -38.69 98.35 168.41
C ARG A 95 -39.64 98.28 167.23
N GLN A 96 -40.00 99.42 166.62
CA GLN A 96 -40.88 99.48 165.45
C GLN A 96 -40.26 98.78 164.22
N HIS A 97 -39.04 99.12 163.84
CA HIS A 97 -38.39 98.50 162.68
C HIS A 97 -38.17 96.98 162.83
N ARG A 98 -37.97 96.47 164.05
CA ARG A 98 -37.91 95.02 164.30
C ARG A 98 -39.25 94.32 164.05
N ALA A 99 -40.37 94.96 164.35
CA ALA A 99 -41.70 94.41 164.06
C ALA A 99 -42.01 94.44 162.55
N GLU A 100 -41.58 95.49 161.84
CA GLU A 100 -41.73 95.61 160.39
C GLU A 100 -40.97 94.49 159.65
N ILE A 101 -39.72 94.20 160.03
CA ILE A 101 -38.91 93.12 159.44
C ILE A 101 -39.60 91.76 159.57
N LEU A 102 -40.08 91.40 160.77
CA LEU A 102 -40.79 90.14 161.02
C LEU A 102 -42.07 89.99 160.17
N ALA A 103 -42.77 91.10 159.90
CA ALA A 103 -43.95 91.10 159.04
C ALA A 103 -43.59 90.87 157.55
N TYR A 104 -42.45 91.39 157.08
CA TYR A 104 -41.96 91.12 155.73
C TYR A 104 -41.46 89.68 155.56
N GLU A 105 -40.77 89.12 156.56
CA GLU A 105 -40.32 87.72 156.56
C GLU A 105 -41.50 86.75 156.40
N GLN A 106 -42.53 86.87 157.25
CA GLN A 106 -43.76 86.07 157.14
C GLN A 106 -44.48 86.25 155.80
N LYS A 107 -44.37 87.44 155.18
CA LYS A 107 -44.97 87.68 153.86
C LYS A 107 -44.22 86.95 152.74
N ILE A 108 -42.88 86.89 152.81
CA ILE A 108 -42.05 86.14 151.86
C ILE A 108 -42.37 84.65 151.94
N ASP A 109 -42.41 84.06 153.14
CA ASP A 109 -42.78 82.65 153.33
C ASP A 109 -44.13 82.30 152.68
N SER A 110 -45.14 83.16 152.86
CA SER A 110 -46.47 82.98 152.25
C SER A 110 -46.43 82.93 150.72
N LEU A 111 -45.55 83.71 150.09
CA LEU A 111 -45.39 83.77 148.64
C LEU A 111 -44.56 82.60 148.11
N GLU A 112 -43.51 82.19 148.84
CA GLU A 112 -42.77 80.97 148.50
C GLU A 112 -43.66 79.74 148.51
N HIS A 113 -44.53 79.59 149.52
CA HIS A 113 -45.48 78.48 149.57
C HIS A 113 -46.48 78.50 148.40
N ALA A 114 -46.99 79.67 148.01
CA ALA A 114 -47.83 79.81 146.82
C ALA A 114 -47.09 79.41 145.53
N HIS A 115 -45.84 79.88 145.33
CA HIS A 115 -45.02 79.51 144.18
C HIS A 115 -44.70 78.01 144.13
N LYS A 116 -44.44 77.38 145.29
CA LYS A 116 -44.19 75.93 145.42
C LYS A 116 -45.42 75.08 145.08
N LEU A 117 -46.64 75.61 145.25
CA LEU A 117 -47.88 74.95 144.79
C LEU A 117 -48.05 75.09 143.28
N VAL A 118 -48.05 76.32 142.74
CA VAL A 118 -48.24 76.58 141.30
C VAL A 118 -47.23 75.80 140.43
N LYS A 119 -45.98 75.62 140.89
CA LYS A 119 -45.00 74.80 140.18
C LYS A 119 -45.44 73.34 140.04
N LYS A 120 -46.05 72.73 141.06
CA LYS A 120 -46.53 71.34 141.00
C LYS A 120 -47.68 71.19 140.01
N ASP A 121 -48.65 72.10 140.06
CA ASP A 121 -49.83 72.09 139.18
C ASP A 121 -49.47 72.22 137.69
N ILE A 122 -48.32 72.84 137.38
CA ILE A 122 -47.75 72.90 136.02
C ILE A 122 -47.03 71.59 135.66
N GLN A 123 -46.34 70.96 136.61
CA GLN A 123 -45.65 69.69 136.36
C GLN A 123 -46.64 68.55 136.08
N THR A 124 -47.68 68.37 136.90
CA THR A 124 -48.66 67.28 136.69
C THR A 124 -49.38 67.43 135.35
N LYS A 125 -49.76 68.64 134.95
CA LYS A 125 -50.39 68.91 133.64
C LYS A 125 -49.45 68.69 132.46
N GLY A 126 -48.15 68.87 132.65
CA GLY A 126 -47.15 68.52 131.63
C GLY A 126 -46.99 67.00 131.48
N GLU A 127 -46.98 66.28 132.60
CA GLU A 127 -46.92 64.82 132.64
C GLU A 127 -48.21 64.18 132.06
N GLU A 128 -49.38 64.72 132.38
CA GLU A 128 -50.68 64.31 131.82
C GLU A 128 -50.74 64.48 130.29
N ALA A 129 -50.30 65.62 129.76
CA ALA A 129 -50.33 65.90 128.31
C ALA A 129 -49.42 64.97 127.49
N VAL A 130 -48.21 64.68 127.97
CA VAL A 130 -47.28 63.75 127.28
C VAL A 130 -47.86 62.34 127.22
N MET A 131 -48.51 61.87 128.30
CA MET A 131 -49.15 60.56 128.32
C MET A 131 -50.33 60.44 127.33
N GLU A 132 -51.04 61.55 127.03
CA GLU A 132 -52.08 61.56 125.99
C GLU A 132 -51.50 61.53 124.56
N GLU A 133 -50.36 62.20 124.32
CA GLU A 133 -49.64 62.15 123.03
C GLU A 133 -49.03 60.76 122.76
N ASP A 134 -48.33 60.16 123.74
CA ASP A 134 -47.75 58.82 123.61
C ASP A 134 -48.81 57.74 123.27
N LEU A 135 -49.98 57.81 123.93
CA LEU A 135 -51.09 56.88 123.68
C LEU A 135 -51.74 57.10 122.29
N MET A 136 -51.80 58.35 121.81
CA MET A 136 -52.24 58.63 120.44
C MET A 136 -51.29 58.00 119.42
N ASP A 137 -49.98 58.22 119.57
CA ASP A 137 -48.96 57.70 118.65
C ASP A 137 -48.91 56.17 118.64
N GLU A 138 -49.03 55.49 119.78
CA GLU A 138 -49.14 54.01 119.81
C GLU A 138 -50.34 53.49 118.99
N THR A 139 -51.51 54.14 119.10
CA THR A 139 -52.69 53.71 118.34
C THR A 139 -52.56 53.98 116.83
N VAL A 140 -51.95 55.10 116.45
CA VAL A 140 -51.68 55.48 115.06
C VAL A 140 -50.65 54.52 114.44
N LEU A 141 -49.55 54.23 115.14
CA LEU A 141 -48.54 53.25 114.70
C LEU A 141 -49.13 51.84 114.56
N SER A 142 -50.01 51.42 115.47
CA SER A 142 -50.70 50.12 115.41
C SER A 142 -51.66 50.01 114.22
N GLN A 143 -52.33 51.11 113.85
CA GLN A 143 -53.18 51.16 112.65
C GLN A 143 -52.33 51.14 111.38
N HIS A 144 -51.27 51.94 111.32
CA HIS A 144 -50.36 51.94 110.17
C HIS A 144 -49.75 50.55 109.91
N HIS A 145 -49.21 49.87 110.93
CA HIS A 145 -48.65 48.52 110.78
C HIS A 145 -49.64 47.49 110.23
N LYS A 146 -50.94 47.60 110.57
CA LYS A 146 -51.98 46.73 109.99
C LYS A 146 -52.20 47.07 108.53
N THR A 147 -52.35 48.34 108.19
CA THR A 147 -52.55 48.76 106.79
C THR A 147 -51.34 48.45 105.90
N THR A 148 -50.10 48.58 106.39
CA THR A 148 -48.92 48.22 105.61
C THR A 148 -48.82 46.72 105.43
N TRP A 149 -49.09 45.91 106.46
CA TRP A 149 -49.10 44.45 106.35
C TRP A 149 -50.20 43.95 105.39
N GLU A 150 -51.40 44.53 105.43
CA GLU A 150 -52.48 44.23 104.48
C GLU A 150 -52.12 44.61 103.03
N LEU A 151 -51.49 45.78 102.83
CA LEU A 151 -50.98 46.22 101.53
C LEU A 151 -49.84 45.33 101.01
N GLU A 152 -48.91 44.91 101.88
CA GLU A 152 -47.83 43.98 101.54
C GLU A 152 -48.37 42.60 101.18
N ALA A 153 -49.34 42.07 101.94
CA ALA A 153 -50.01 40.82 101.64
C ALA A 153 -50.80 40.88 100.32
N ALA A 154 -51.49 41.99 100.04
CA ALA A 154 -52.18 42.24 98.79
C ALA A 154 -51.19 42.35 97.61
N ALA A 155 -50.10 43.08 97.76
CA ALA A 155 -49.05 43.23 96.75
C ALA A 155 -48.32 41.90 96.48
N ALA A 156 -48.03 41.11 97.50
CA ALA A 156 -47.44 39.77 97.37
C ALA A 156 -48.40 38.81 96.62
N LYS A 157 -49.70 38.86 96.93
CA LYS A 157 -50.73 38.11 96.20
C LYS A 157 -50.84 38.56 94.74
N GLN A 158 -50.80 39.86 94.47
CA GLN A 158 -50.81 40.40 93.11
C GLN A 158 -49.57 39.98 92.31
N ARG A 159 -48.37 40.07 92.90
CA ARG A 159 -47.12 39.57 92.28
C ARG A 159 -47.22 38.09 91.94
N LYS A 160 -47.66 37.26 92.88
CA LYS A 160 -47.85 35.82 92.65
C LYS A 160 -48.86 35.51 91.55
N ASN A 161 -49.95 36.28 91.45
CA ASN A 161 -50.90 36.16 90.34
C ASN A 161 -50.24 36.55 89.00
N GLN A 162 -49.48 37.64 88.96
CA GLN A 162 -48.75 38.08 87.77
C GLN A 162 -47.66 37.08 87.33
N GLU A 163 -46.93 36.49 88.29
CA GLU A 163 -45.98 35.39 88.05
C GLU A 163 -46.69 34.16 87.45
N GLN A 164 -47.88 33.82 87.94
CA GLN A 164 -48.71 32.74 87.39
C GLN A 164 -49.26 33.07 85.99
N GLU A 165 -49.69 34.31 85.74
CA GLU A 165 -50.11 34.79 84.42
C GLU A 165 -48.96 34.75 83.41
N VAL A 166 -47.77 35.22 83.79
CA VAL A 166 -46.55 35.15 82.97
C VAL A 166 -46.15 33.70 82.69
N ALA A 167 -46.16 32.82 83.71
CA ALA A 167 -45.87 31.41 83.51
C ALA A 167 -46.91 30.72 82.62
N ASN A 168 -48.19 31.04 82.75
CA ASN A 168 -49.25 30.53 81.87
C ASN A 168 -49.09 31.01 80.43
N LEU A 169 -48.70 32.28 80.22
CA LEU A 169 -48.38 32.81 78.89
C LEU A 169 -47.13 32.16 78.30
N GLN A 170 -46.06 31.97 79.07
CA GLN A 170 -44.86 31.25 78.65
C GLN A 170 -45.19 29.81 78.23
N ASN A 171 -45.90 29.06 79.08
CA ASN A 171 -46.40 27.71 78.76
C ASN A 171 -47.27 27.69 77.50
N ALA A 172 -48.12 28.70 77.29
CA ALA A 172 -48.92 28.81 76.07
C ALA A 172 -48.04 29.09 74.84
N PHE A 173 -47.07 29.99 74.91
CA PHE A 173 -46.12 30.26 73.83
C PHE A 173 -45.26 29.03 73.50
N GLU A 174 -44.75 28.30 74.49
CA GLU A 174 -44.04 27.03 74.29
C GLU A 174 -44.92 25.97 73.63
N GLN A 175 -46.19 25.86 74.06
CA GLN A 175 -47.17 25.00 73.38
C GLN A 175 -47.47 25.45 71.94
N HIS A 176 -47.45 26.75 71.64
CA HIS A 176 -47.63 27.25 70.28
C HIS A 176 -46.39 27.00 69.42
N LEU A 177 -45.18 27.19 69.95
CA LEU A 177 -43.90 26.92 69.28
C LEU A 177 -43.73 25.43 68.99
N THR A 178 -44.03 24.55 69.94
CA THR A 178 -44.01 23.09 69.74
C THR A 178 -45.04 22.64 68.71
N LYS A 179 -46.30 23.08 68.81
CA LYS A 179 -47.35 22.79 67.80
C LYS A 179 -47.00 23.34 66.41
N LEU A 180 -46.28 24.46 66.33
CA LEU A 180 -45.79 25.03 65.07
C LEU A 180 -44.61 24.21 64.52
N GLY A 181 -43.67 23.79 65.38
CA GLY A 181 -42.57 22.88 65.04
C GLY A 181 -43.07 21.53 64.52
N GLU A 182 -44.08 20.93 65.18
CA GLU A 182 -44.75 19.72 64.69
C GLU A 182 -45.38 19.92 63.30
N ARG A 183 -46.06 21.05 63.07
CA ARG A 183 -46.66 21.37 61.76
C ARG A 183 -45.60 21.50 60.68
N PHE A 184 -44.49 22.19 60.97
CA PHE A 184 -43.36 22.27 60.05
C PHE A 184 -42.76 20.89 59.79
N MET A 185 -42.46 20.10 60.81
CA MET A 185 -41.92 18.74 60.66
C MET A 185 -42.83 17.86 59.80
N ARG A 186 -44.15 17.83 60.07
CA ARG A 186 -45.12 17.11 59.23
C ARG A 186 -45.11 17.60 57.79
N SER A 187 -45.09 18.92 57.55
CA SER A 187 -45.03 19.48 56.19
C SER A 187 -43.71 19.17 55.47
N PHE A 188 -42.58 19.11 56.18
CA PHE A 188 -41.29 18.71 55.63
C PHE A 188 -41.26 17.21 55.30
N GLU A 189 -41.83 16.35 56.14
CA GLU A 189 -41.92 14.91 55.85
C GLU A 189 -42.90 14.61 54.71
N GLU A 190 -44.04 15.28 54.65
CA GLU A 190 -44.93 15.23 53.49
C GLU A 190 -44.23 15.67 52.20
N LEU A 191 -43.51 16.79 52.22
CA LEU A 191 -42.79 17.31 51.05
C LEU A 191 -41.65 16.37 50.63
N LYS A 192 -40.89 15.85 51.60
CA LYS A 192 -39.84 14.84 51.40
C LYS A 192 -40.41 13.55 50.81
N ASN A 193 -41.59 13.11 51.25
CA ASN A 193 -42.24 11.91 50.72
C ASN A 193 -42.82 12.16 49.32
N LYS A 194 -43.39 13.33 49.04
CA LYS A 194 -43.81 13.75 47.68
C LYS A 194 -42.63 13.75 46.70
N TYR A 195 -41.47 14.29 47.09
CA TYR A 195 -40.26 14.25 46.25
C TYR A 195 -39.66 12.85 46.09
N LYS A 196 -39.73 11.98 47.12
CA LYS A 196 -39.37 10.56 46.96
C LYS A 196 -40.27 9.85 45.95
N GLN A 197 -41.59 10.04 46.05
CA GLN A 197 -42.57 9.44 45.13
C GLN A 197 -42.29 9.91 43.69
N GLN A 198 -42.11 11.22 43.47
CA GLN A 198 -41.73 11.75 42.15
C GLN A 198 -40.40 11.19 41.63
N PHE A 199 -39.42 10.95 42.51
CA PHE A 199 -38.14 10.35 42.13
C PHE A 199 -38.27 8.85 41.80
N GLU A 200 -39.10 8.12 42.54
CA GLU A 200 -39.41 6.70 42.30
C GLU A 200 -40.23 6.53 41.02
N GLU A 201 -41.21 7.41 40.74
CA GLU A 201 -41.97 7.48 39.48
C GLU A 201 -41.08 7.84 38.29
N ALA A 202 -40.21 8.85 38.41
CA ALA A 202 -39.23 9.21 37.39
C ALA A 202 -38.24 8.06 37.11
N ARG A 203 -37.82 7.36 38.15
CA ARG A 203 -36.98 6.16 38.01
C ARG A 203 -37.74 5.02 37.31
N GLN A 204 -38.97 4.72 37.73
CA GLN A 204 -39.77 3.65 37.13
C GLN A 204 -40.09 3.93 35.66
N THR A 205 -40.39 5.18 35.29
CA THR A 205 -40.63 5.58 33.90
C THR A 205 -39.36 5.52 33.04
N LEU A 206 -38.19 5.82 33.59
CA LEU A 206 -36.90 5.58 32.91
C LEU A 206 -36.60 4.08 32.76
N GLU A 207 -36.77 3.27 33.80
CA GLU A 207 -36.57 1.81 33.73
C GLU A 207 -37.57 1.13 32.78
N LEU A 208 -38.80 1.65 32.66
CA LEU A 208 -39.78 1.19 31.66
C LEU A 208 -39.37 1.60 30.25
N ARG A 209 -38.90 2.84 30.06
CA ARG A 209 -38.40 3.32 28.78
C ARG A 209 -37.20 2.51 28.30
N GLU A 210 -36.24 2.22 29.18
CA GLU A 210 -35.08 1.37 28.86
C GLU A 210 -35.53 -0.03 28.41
N LYS A 211 -36.48 -0.66 29.12
CA LYS A 211 -37.05 -1.96 28.73
C LYS A 211 -37.75 -1.91 27.37
N VAL A 212 -38.48 -0.83 27.07
CA VAL A 212 -39.11 -0.65 25.74
C VAL A 212 -38.04 -0.45 24.65
N GLU A 213 -37.05 0.42 24.85
CA GLU A 213 -35.98 0.64 23.87
C GLU A 213 -35.14 -0.63 23.64
N VAL A 214 -34.90 -1.44 24.67
CA VAL A 214 -34.28 -2.77 24.56
C VAL A 214 -35.18 -3.71 23.75
N HIS A 215 -36.45 -3.85 24.08
CA HIS A 215 -37.36 -4.74 23.37
C HIS A 215 -37.58 -4.33 21.89
N GLU A 216 -37.69 -3.04 21.57
CA GLU A 216 -37.74 -2.61 20.16
C GLU A 216 -36.44 -2.97 19.41
N VAL A 217 -35.28 -2.89 20.07
CA VAL A 217 -33.99 -3.29 19.48
C VAL A 217 -33.88 -4.80 19.33
N GLU A 218 -34.44 -5.57 20.27
CA GLU A 218 -34.58 -7.03 20.16
C GLU A 218 -35.54 -7.42 19.03
N GLU A 219 -36.70 -6.78 18.90
CA GLU A 219 -37.64 -6.99 17.80
C GLU A 219 -37.00 -6.67 16.45
N ARG A 220 -36.31 -5.53 16.30
CA ARG A 220 -35.56 -5.17 15.08
C ARG A 220 -34.49 -6.22 14.74
N LYS A 221 -33.75 -6.71 15.74
CA LYS A 221 -32.77 -7.80 15.55
C LYS A 221 -33.44 -9.11 15.15
N ASN A 222 -34.54 -9.48 15.80
CA ASN A 222 -35.28 -10.72 15.53
C ASN A 222 -35.94 -10.69 14.14
N LEU A 223 -36.49 -9.55 13.72
CA LEU A 223 -36.97 -9.32 12.36
C LEU A 223 -35.82 -9.50 11.35
N HIS A 224 -34.68 -8.84 11.57
CA HIS A 224 -33.52 -8.98 10.68
C HIS A 224 -32.95 -10.41 10.63
N ILE A 225 -32.93 -11.13 11.76
CA ILE A 225 -32.57 -12.55 11.80
C ILE A 225 -33.57 -13.40 11.00
N ASN A 226 -34.87 -13.10 11.09
CA ASN A 226 -35.91 -13.80 10.32
C ASN A 226 -35.82 -13.49 8.81
N GLU A 227 -35.56 -12.24 8.43
CA GLU A 227 -35.27 -11.84 7.04
C GLU A 227 -34.05 -12.56 6.49
N LEU A 228 -32.94 -12.58 7.24
CA LEU A 228 -31.70 -13.26 6.86
C LEU A 228 -31.92 -14.77 6.75
N MET A 229 -32.68 -15.38 7.66
CA MET A 229 -33.06 -16.78 7.60
C MET A 229 -33.99 -17.10 6.43
N ALA A 230 -34.91 -16.20 6.06
CA ALA A 230 -35.75 -16.35 4.88
C ALA A 230 -34.95 -16.21 3.58
N GLY A 231 -34.04 -15.24 3.50
CA GLY A 231 -33.09 -15.06 2.41
C GLY A 231 -32.17 -16.27 2.23
N HIS A 232 -31.60 -16.79 3.33
CA HIS A 232 -30.82 -18.03 3.30
C HIS A 232 -31.64 -19.25 2.87
N ARG A 233 -32.90 -19.40 3.33
CA ARG A 233 -33.78 -20.48 2.84
C ARG A 233 -34.02 -20.38 1.34
N SER A 234 -34.38 -19.20 0.84
CA SER A 234 -34.60 -18.98 -0.60
C SER A 234 -33.32 -19.21 -1.41
N ALA A 235 -32.15 -18.77 -0.93
CA ALA A 235 -30.87 -19.06 -1.58
C ALA A 235 -30.56 -20.57 -1.59
N PHE A 236 -30.81 -21.29 -0.49
CA PHE A 236 -30.68 -22.75 -0.44
C PHE A 236 -31.68 -23.47 -1.36
N GLU A 237 -32.88 -22.94 -1.54
CA GLU A 237 -33.88 -23.47 -2.46
C GLU A 237 -33.50 -23.20 -3.93
N GLN A 238 -32.97 -22.03 -4.26
CA GLN A 238 -32.40 -21.70 -5.57
C GLN A 238 -31.19 -22.59 -5.89
N ILE A 239 -30.29 -22.81 -4.94
CA ILE A 239 -29.13 -23.72 -5.09
C ILE A 239 -29.59 -25.17 -5.27
N LYS A 240 -30.60 -25.61 -4.52
CA LYS A 240 -31.20 -26.95 -4.70
C LYS A 240 -31.89 -27.08 -6.06
N ALA A 241 -32.62 -26.06 -6.52
CA ALA A 241 -33.24 -26.05 -7.84
C ALA A 241 -32.15 -26.18 -8.92
N TYR A 242 -31.14 -25.32 -8.91
CA TYR A 242 -30.01 -25.37 -9.84
C TYR A 242 -29.30 -26.74 -9.89
N TYR A 243 -29.06 -27.39 -8.74
CA TYR A 243 -28.50 -28.75 -8.73
C TYR A 243 -29.51 -29.84 -9.14
N ASN A 244 -30.80 -29.67 -8.87
CA ASN A 244 -31.86 -30.56 -9.36
C ASN A 244 -32.00 -30.45 -10.89
N ASP A 245 -31.91 -29.23 -11.45
CA ASP A 245 -31.97 -28.97 -12.88
C ASP A 245 -30.72 -29.54 -13.57
N ILE A 246 -29.51 -29.28 -13.05
CA ILE A 246 -28.28 -29.90 -13.54
C ILE A 246 -28.33 -31.43 -13.46
N THR A 247 -28.87 -32.02 -12.38
CA THR A 247 -29.01 -33.48 -12.31
C THR A 247 -30.12 -34.01 -13.21
N HIS A 248 -31.17 -33.23 -13.46
CA HIS A 248 -32.21 -33.55 -14.43
C HIS A 248 -31.67 -33.55 -15.87
N ASP A 249 -30.93 -32.51 -16.27
CA ASP A 249 -30.28 -32.37 -17.57
C ASP A 249 -29.24 -33.47 -17.78
N ASN A 250 -28.39 -33.75 -16.78
CA ASN A 250 -27.47 -34.89 -16.83
C ASN A 250 -28.24 -36.22 -16.96
N LEU A 251 -29.39 -36.39 -16.31
CA LEU A 251 -30.24 -37.58 -16.46
C LEU A 251 -30.96 -37.63 -17.81
N GLN A 252 -31.28 -36.49 -18.45
CA GLN A 252 -31.76 -36.44 -19.83
C GLN A 252 -30.64 -36.84 -20.79
N LEU A 253 -29.47 -36.20 -20.71
CA LEU A 253 -28.29 -36.53 -21.50
C LEU A 253 -27.87 -38.01 -21.35
N ILE A 254 -27.94 -38.58 -20.14
CA ILE A 254 -27.69 -40.02 -19.92
C ILE A 254 -28.77 -40.89 -20.58
N LYS A 255 -30.04 -40.47 -20.64
CA LYS A 255 -31.09 -41.20 -21.39
C LYS A 255 -30.86 -41.10 -22.90
N GLU A 256 -30.49 -39.94 -23.41
CA GLU A 256 -30.19 -39.70 -24.84
C GLU A 256 -28.98 -40.52 -25.26
N LEU A 257 -27.84 -40.41 -24.56
CA LEU A 257 -26.65 -41.23 -24.83
C LEU A 257 -26.94 -42.73 -24.71
N ARG A 258 -27.83 -43.17 -23.79
CA ARG A 258 -28.28 -44.58 -23.73
C ARG A 258 -29.15 -44.97 -24.92
N LYS A 259 -30.03 -44.08 -25.40
CA LYS A 259 -30.84 -44.26 -26.61
C LYS A 259 -29.93 -44.35 -27.84
N ASP A 260 -28.96 -43.46 -27.98
CA ASP A 260 -28.00 -43.46 -29.09
C ASP A 260 -27.10 -44.70 -29.06
N ILE A 261 -26.66 -45.15 -27.89
CA ILE A 261 -25.95 -46.44 -27.74
C ILE A 261 -26.85 -47.62 -28.11
N ALA A 262 -28.16 -47.58 -27.80
CA ALA A 262 -29.11 -48.62 -28.21
C ALA A 262 -29.38 -48.60 -29.72
N GLU A 263 -29.55 -47.42 -30.33
CA GLU A 263 -29.67 -47.26 -31.77
C GLU A 263 -28.40 -47.66 -32.51
N MET A 264 -27.22 -47.27 -32.02
CA MET A 264 -25.93 -47.70 -32.56
C MET A 264 -25.77 -49.22 -32.47
N LYS A 265 -26.18 -49.87 -31.37
CA LYS A 265 -26.19 -51.33 -31.24
C LYS A 265 -27.20 -51.99 -32.18
N ALA A 266 -28.37 -51.39 -32.39
CA ALA A 266 -29.37 -51.89 -33.33
C ALA A 266 -28.87 -51.78 -34.79
N ARG A 267 -28.36 -50.61 -35.18
CA ARG A 267 -27.70 -50.37 -36.48
C ARG A 267 -26.53 -51.32 -36.68
N ALA A 268 -25.63 -51.47 -35.71
CA ALA A 268 -24.52 -52.42 -35.77
C ALA A 268 -24.98 -53.88 -35.88
N LYS A 269 -26.10 -54.27 -35.25
CA LYS A 269 -26.70 -55.61 -35.43
C LYS A 269 -27.26 -55.80 -36.85
N ILE A 270 -27.91 -54.77 -37.41
CA ILE A 270 -28.40 -54.78 -38.80
C ILE A 270 -27.23 -54.85 -39.78
N THR A 271 -26.23 -53.97 -39.65
CA THR A 271 -25.02 -53.96 -40.48
C THR A 271 -24.20 -55.23 -40.34
N ARG A 272 -24.11 -55.83 -39.13
CA ARG A 272 -23.46 -57.13 -38.95
C ARG A 272 -24.23 -58.25 -39.64
N LYS A 273 -25.56 -58.22 -39.61
CA LYS A 273 -26.38 -59.20 -40.36
C LYS A 273 -26.21 -59.01 -41.87
N GLN A 274 -26.33 -57.78 -42.37
CA GLN A 274 -26.06 -57.44 -43.77
C GLN A 274 -24.66 -57.88 -44.20
N MET A 275 -23.63 -57.63 -43.38
CA MET A 275 -22.26 -58.08 -43.64
C MET A 275 -22.16 -59.61 -43.69
N GLN A 276 -22.88 -60.35 -42.84
CA GLN A 276 -22.94 -61.81 -42.90
C GLN A 276 -23.70 -62.33 -44.12
N ASP A 277 -24.84 -61.70 -44.46
CA ASP A 277 -25.67 -62.02 -45.62
C ASP A 277 -24.83 -61.77 -46.91
N THR A 278 -24.23 -60.58 -47.06
CA THR A 278 -23.30 -60.24 -48.18
C THR A 278 -22.03 -61.08 -48.17
N GLN A 279 -21.51 -61.52 -47.01
CA GLN A 279 -20.36 -62.44 -46.97
C GLN A 279 -20.74 -63.85 -47.45
N GLN A 280 -21.96 -64.31 -47.19
CA GLN A 280 -22.48 -65.57 -47.74
C GLN A 280 -22.71 -65.44 -49.25
N GLU A 281 -23.32 -64.35 -49.73
CA GLU A 281 -23.46 -64.05 -51.16
C GLU A 281 -22.09 -63.99 -51.85
N ASN A 282 -21.11 -63.30 -51.25
CA ASN A 282 -19.76 -63.20 -51.80
C ASN A 282 -19.07 -64.57 -51.86
N LEU A 283 -19.22 -65.43 -50.84
CA LEU A 283 -18.74 -66.82 -50.88
C LEU A 283 -19.43 -67.65 -51.97
N GLN A 284 -20.75 -67.53 -52.12
CA GLN A 284 -21.52 -68.21 -53.17
C GLN A 284 -21.15 -67.72 -54.58
N LEU A 285 -20.84 -66.43 -54.74
CA LEU A 285 -20.44 -65.82 -56.01
C LEU A 285 -18.95 -66.01 -56.33
N ARG A 286 -18.09 -66.25 -55.33
CA ARG A 286 -16.63 -66.35 -55.50
C ARG A 286 -16.22 -67.55 -56.34
N GLU A 287 -16.82 -68.72 -56.16
CA GLU A 287 -16.51 -69.90 -56.97
C GLU A 287 -17.03 -69.81 -58.42
N PRO A 288 -18.28 -69.41 -58.73
CA PRO A 288 -18.67 -69.17 -60.12
C PRO A 288 -17.89 -68.00 -60.75
N LEU A 289 -17.54 -66.94 -60.01
CA LEU A 289 -16.66 -65.88 -60.51
C LEU A 289 -15.26 -66.42 -60.84
N ARG A 290 -14.69 -67.27 -59.99
CA ARG A 290 -13.41 -67.96 -60.23
C ARG A 290 -13.47 -68.89 -61.44
N GLN A 291 -14.56 -69.63 -61.61
CA GLN A 291 -14.80 -70.47 -62.78
C GLN A 291 -14.92 -69.64 -64.06
N GLN A 292 -15.64 -68.51 -64.03
CA GLN A 292 -15.75 -67.58 -65.15
C GLN A 292 -14.44 -66.85 -65.45
N GLN A 293 -13.62 -66.53 -64.44
CA GLN A 293 -12.27 -66.00 -64.62
C GLN A 293 -11.35 -67.04 -65.30
N GLN A 294 -11.35 -68.29 -64.84
CA GLN A 294 -10.60 -69.37 -65.48
C GLN A 294 -11.11 -69.69 -66.90
N LEU A 295 -12.43 -69.59 -67.14
CA LEU A 295 -13.00 -69.71 -68.48
C LEU A 295 -12.53 -68.56 -69.38
N LYS A 296 -12.56 -67.32 -68.88
CA LYS A 296 -12.05 -66.14 -69.58
C LYS A 296 -10.56 -66.27 -69.89
N GLU A 297 -9.73 -66.71 -68.95
CA GLU A 297 -8.30 -66.94 -69.17
C GLU A 297 -8.05 -68.00 -70.25
N LYS A 298 -8.80 -69.11 -70.24
CA LYS A 298 -8.75 -70.14 -71.29
C LYS A 298 -9.19 -69.60 -72.65
N LEU A 299 -10.26 -68.82 -72.69
CA LEU A 299 -10.76 -68.16 -73.91
C LEU A 299 -9.80 -67.08 -74.43
N GLU A 300 -9.16 -66.30 -73.55
CA GLU A 300 -8.11 -65.36 -73.94
C GLU A 300 -6.86 -66.07 -74.45
N GLN A 301 -6.46 -67.20 -73.86
CA GLN A 301 -5.38 -68.03 -74.39
C GLN A 301 -5.73 -68.58 -75.77
N GLN A 302 -6.92 -69.16 -75.94
CA GLN A 302 -7.43 -69.63 -77.23
C GLN A 302 -7.50 -68.49 -78.27
N LEU A 303 -7.94 -67.30 -77.88
CA LEU A 303 -7.97 -66.12 -78.74
C LEU A 303 -6.55 -65.65 -79.12
N ARG A 304 -5.59 -65.68 -78.19
CA ARG A 304 -4.17 -65.39 -78.45
C ARG A 304 -3.55 -66.42 -79.40
N PHE A 305 -3.92 -67.69 -79.31
CA PHE A 305 -3.53 -68.71 -80.31
C PHE A 305 -4.19 -68.40 -81.67
N TYR A 306 -5.51 -68.24 -81.72
CA TYR A 306 -6.24 -67.90 -82.96
C TYR A 306 -5.72 -66.63 -83.65
N VAL A 307 -5.33 -65.59 -82.90
CA VAL A 307 -4.70 -64.37 -83.45
C VAL A 307 -3.30 -64.65 -83.98
N LYS A 308 -2.47 -65.44 -83.29
CA LYS A 308 -1.17 -65.89 -83.80
C LYS A 308 -1.33 -66.71 -85.08
N ASP A 309 -2.29 -67.64 -85.12
CA ASP A 309 -2.56 -68.51 -86.27
C ASP A 309 -3.10 -67.72 -87.46
N LYS A 310 -3.96 -66.71 -87.21
CA LYS A 310 -4.45 -65.77 -88.23
C LYS A 310 -3.32 -64.91 -88.80
N LEU A 311 -2.41 -64.41 -87.97
CA LEU A 311 -1.21 -63.67 -88.41
C LEU A 311 -0.24 -64.58 -89.17
N ALA A 312 -0.03 -65.82 -88.71
CA ALA A 312 0.77 -66.82 -89.40
C ALA A 312 0.17 -67.14 -90.78
N LEU A 313 -1.15 -67.34 -90.87
CA LEU A 313 -1.86 -67.57 -92.13
C LEU A 313 -1.78 -66.35 -93.07
N GLN A 314 -1.85 -65.12 -92.56
CA GLN A 314 -1.63 -63.91 -93.36
C GLN A 314 -0.19 -63.83 -93.89
N ASN A 315 0.81 -64.10 -93.04
CA ASN A 315 2.23 -64.12 -93.44
C ASN A 315 2.53 -65.24 -94.44
N ILE A 316 1.93 -66.42 -94.27
CA ILE A 316 2.02 -67.54 -95.22
C ILE A 316 1.39 -67.13 -96.55
N ARG A 317 0.16 -66.59 -96.57
CA ARG A 317 -0.50 -66.10 -97.80
C ARG A 317 0.30 -65.00 -98.51
N ALA A 318 0.88 -64.06 -97.77
CA ALA A 318 1.73 -63.01 -98.35
C ALA A 318 3.05 -63.57 -98.92
N ARG A 319 3.62 -64.60 -98.29
CA ARG A 319 4.78 -65.32 -98.83
C ARG A 319 4.42 -66.19 -100.03
N ASP A 320 3.22 -66.77 -100.05
CA ASP A 320 2.69 -67.62 -101.11
C ASP A 320 2.39 -66.79 -102.37
N THR A 321 1.75 -65.61 -102.25
CA THR A 321 1.59 -64.70 -103.40
C THR A 321 2.93 -64.19 -103.94
N GLN A 322 3.90 -63.86 -103.06
CA GLN A 322 5.27 -63.54 -103.51
C GLN A 322 5.97 -64.71 -104.19
N LEU A 323 5.69 -65.96 -103.79
CA LEU A 323 6.23 -67.15 -104.45
C LEU A 323 5.52 -67.40 -105.78
N GLU A 324 4.21 -67.21 -105.88
CA GLU A 324 3.48 -67.22 -107.16
C GLU A 324 4.03 -66.17 -108.12
N GLU A 325 4.30 -64.94 -107.67
CA GLU A 325 4.89 -63.88 -108.48
C GLU A 325 6.28 -64.27 -108.96
N LYS A 326 7.12 -64.82 -108.09
CA LYS A 326 8.45 -65.36 -108.46
C LYS A 326 8.34 -66.53 -109.45
N VAL A 327 7.36 -67.42 -109.31
CA VAL A 327 7.09 -68.51 -110.26
C VAL A 327 6.56 -67.98 -111.59
N LYS A 328 5.69 -66.96 -111.60
CA LYS A 328 5.18 -66.28 -112.80
C LYS A 328 6.32 -65.54 -113.52
N ALA A 329 7.22 -64.88 -112.79
CA ALA A 329 8.42 -64.25 -113.32
C ALA A 329 9.42 -65.27 -113.88
N ALA A 330 9.71 -66.35 -113.14
CA ALA A 330 10.59 -67.43 -113.59
C ALA A 330 10.03 -68.16 -114.84
N LYS A 331 8.72 -68.39 -114.90
CA LYS A 331 8.06 -68.94 -116.11
C LYS A 331 8.19 -67.99 -117.31
N LYS A 332 8.00 -66.68 -117.12
CA LYS A 332 8.23 -65.67 -118.19
C LYS A 332 9.69 -65.65 -118.64
N HIS A 333 10.64 -65.68 -117.71
CA HIS A 333 12.07 -65.71 -118.01
C HIS A 333 12.47 -66.99 -118.74
N ASN A 334 12.04 -68.16 -118.27
CA ASN A 334 12.30 -69.43 -118.94
C ASN A 334 11.72 -69.44 -120.36
N HIS A 335 10.51 -68.91 -120.56
CA HIS A 335 9.93 -68.80 -121.90
C HIS A 335 10.70 -67.84 -122.81
N GLN A 336 11.24 -66.74 -122.27
CA GLN A 336 12.16 -65.87 -123.01
C GLN A 336 13.48 -66.59 -123.37
N MET A 337 14.02 -67.40 -122.46
CA MET A 337 15.22 -68.22 -122.72
C MET A 337 14.95 -69.35 -123.73
N GLU A 338 13.78 -69.97 -123.72
CA GLU A 338 13.31 -70.91 -124.75
C GLU A 338 13.20 -70.23 -126.11
N GLN A 339 12.62 -69.03 -126.18
CA GLN A 339 12.58 -68.25 -127.42
C GLN A 339 13.98 -67.85 -127.92
N GLN A 340 14.92 -67.52 -127.02
CA GLN A 340 16.32 -67.25 -127.39
C GLN A 340 17.02 -68.53 -127.88
N LYS A 341 16.87 -69.65 -127.17
CA LYS A 341 17.36 -70.97 -127.60
C LYS A 341 16.83 -71.33 -128.99
N HIS A 342 15.53 -71.20 -129.23
CA HIS A 342 14.91 -71.47 -130.54
C HIS A 342 15.29 -70.45 -131.63
N LYS A 343 15.87 -69.29 -131.31
CA LYS A 343 16.56 -68.43 -132.30
C LYS A 343 17.93 -69.04 -132.62
N LEU A 344 18.76 -69.27 -131.60
CA LEU A 344 20.10 -69.84 -131.75
C LEU A 344 20.09 -71.21 -132.46
N GLU A 345 19.11 -72.08 -132.20
CA GLU A 345 18.94 -73.36 -132.91
C GLU A 345 18.63 -73.18 -134.40
N ARG A 346 17.87 -72.14 -134.78
CA ARG A 346 17.65 -71.78 -136.19
C ARG A 346 18.91 -71.20 -136.81
N ASP A 347 19.59 -70.30 -136.11
CA ASP A 347 20.83 -69.67 -136.57
C ASP A 347 21.92 -70.74 -136.80
N ILE A 348 22.13 -71.65 -135.85
CA ILE A 348 23.01 -72.82 -135.98
C ILE A 348 22.57 -73.71 -137.15
N GLY A 349 21.26 -73.93 -137.33
CA GLY A 349 20.71 -74.67 -138.46
C GLY A 349 21.04 -74.02 -139.81
N GLU A 350 20.96 -72.69 -139.91
CA GLU A 350 21.36 -71.92 -141.08
C GLU A 350 22.87 -71.98 -141.32
N TYR A 351 23.70 -71.72 -140.32
CA TYR A 351 25.16 -71.80 -140.47
C TYR A 351 25.61 -73.21 -140.89
N THR A 352 24.99 -74.25 -140.34
CA THR A 352 25.26 -75.66 -140.70
C THR A 352 24.74 -76.03 -142.11
N ARG A 353 23.76 -75.30 -142.66
CA ARG A 353 23.37 -75.40 -144.09
C ARG A 353 24.38 -74.66 -144.97
N ARG A 354 24.69 -73.39 -144.66
CA ARG A 354 25.67 -72.57 -145.40
C ARG A 354 27.05 -73.25 -145.48
N LEU A 355 27.52 -73.83 -144.37
CA LEU A 355 28.80 -74.54 -144.32
C LEU A 355 28.79 -75.83 -145.14
N ARG A 356 27.69 -76.61 -145.13
CA ARG A 356 27.54 -77.79 -146.01
C ARG A 356 27.52 -77.41 -147.48
N ASN A 357 26.84 -76.33 -147.86
CA ASN A 357 26.83 -75.84 -149.24
C ASN A 357 28.24 -75.42 -149.69
N LEU A 358 28.99 -74.70 -148.83
CA LEU A 358 30.39 -74.36 -149.11
C LEU A 358 31.28 -75.61 -149.23
N GLN A 359 31.02 -76.67 -148.45
CA GLN A 359 31.71 -77.95 -148.56
C GLN A 359 31.37 -78.69 -149.86
N SER A 360 30.11 -78.71 -150.31
CA SER A 360 29.75 -79.31 -151.60
C SER A 360 30.35 -78.52 -152.77
N ASP A 361 30.32 -77.20 -152.73
CA ASP A 361 30.86 -76.34 -153.78
C ASP A 361 32.39 -76.47 -153.90
N THR A 362 33.10 -76.56 -152.77
CA THR A 362 34.55 -76.79 -152.77
C THR A 362 34.90 -78.20 -153.19
N SER A 363 34.14 -79.21 -152.78
CA SER A 363 34.30 -80.61 -153.22
C SER A 363 34.09 -80.77 -154.73
N LEU A 364 33.04 -80.15 -155.30
CA LEU A 364 32.81 -80.13 -156.74
C LEU A 364 33.97 -79.48 -157.50
N ARG A 365 34.51 -78.36 -156.99
CA ARG A 365 35.67 -77.67 -157.58
C ARG A 365 36.96 -78.49 -157.49
N THR A 366 37.21 -79.21 -156.41
CA THR A 366 38.40 -80.08 -156.30
C THR A 366 38.25 -81.34 -157.16
N GLN A 367 37.08 -81.97 -157.19
CA GLN A 367 36.79 -83.13 -158.03
C GLN A 367 36.93 -82.80 -159.53
N ALA A 368 36.44 -81.64 -159.97
CA ALA A 368 36.64 -81.15 -161.34
C ALA A 368 38.14 -80.95 -161.68
N LYS A 369 38.94 -80.40 -160.76
CA LYS A 369 40.40 -80.30 -160.94
C LYS A 369 41.07 -81.68 -161.02
N ILE A 370 40.67 -82.63 -160.17
CA ILE A 370 41.20 -84.00 -160.17
C ILE A 370 40.93 -84.68 -161.52
N MET A 371 39.69 -84.65 -162.02
CA MET A 371 39.35 -85.24 -163.33
C MET A 371 40.19 -84.66 -164.47
N LEU A 372 40.42 -83.34 -164.47
CA LEU A 372 41.22 -82.64 -165.47
C LEU A 372 42.71 -83.05 -165.40
N TYR A 373 43.27 -83.17 -164.19
CA TYR A 373 44.63 -83.67 -164.01
C TYR A 373 44.77 -85.16 -164.39
N GLU A 374 43.82 -86.02 -164.01
CA GLU A 374 43.82 -87.42 -164.46
C GLU A 374 43.74 -87.53 -165.98
N GLN A 375 42.96 -86.67 -166.66
CA GLN A 375 42.88 -86.64 -168.13
C GLN A 375 44.24 -86.26 -168.74
N LYS A 376 44.93 -85.26 -168.17
CA LYS A 376 46.27 -84.86 -168.60
C LYS A 376 47.31 -85.98 -168.40
N VAL A 377 47.29 -86.65 -167.24
CA VAL A 377 48.17 -87.82 -166.96
C VAL A 377 47.86 -88.98 -167.92
N ARG A 378 46.59 -89.30 -168.17
CA ARG A 378 46.17 -90.33 -169.15
C ARG A 378 46.60 -90.00 -170.58
N GLN A 379 46.71 -88.73 -170.96
CA GLN A 379 47.30 -88.33 -172.25
C GLN A 379 48.83 -88.50 -172.28
N MET A 380 49.55 -88.10 -171.22
CA MET A 380 51.00 -88.27 -171.16
C MET A 380 51.41 -89.75 -171.18
N LEU A 381 50.71 -90.62 -170.45
CA LEU A 381 50.96 -92.06 -170.47
C LEU A 381 50.81 -92.67 -171.87
N LYS A 382 49.75 -92.32 -172.61
CA LYS A 382 49.55 -92.78 -174.00
C LYS A 382 50.68 -92.32 -174.94
N SER A 383 51.17 -91.09 -174.78
CA SER A 383 52.31 -90.58 -175.54
C SER A 383 53.60 -91.34 -175.23
N LEU A 384 53.82 -91.64 -173.95
CA LEU A 384 55.00 -92.34 -173.44
C LEU A 384 55.01 -93.82 -173.84
N GLU A 385 53.86 -94.50 -173.82
CA GLU A 385 53.70 -95.83 -174.43
C GLU A 385 54.02 -95.82 -175.93
N HIS A 386 53.53 -94.83 -176.68
CA HIS A 386 53.80 -94.73 -178.11
C HIS A 386 55.30 -94.58 -178.40
N LYS A 387 56.00 -93.75 -177.62
CA LYS A 387 57.45 -93.55 -177.71
C LYS A 387 58.26 -94.80 -177.32
N PHE A 388 57.79 -95.61 -176.37
CA PHE A 388 58.42 -96.91 -176.10
C PHE A 388 58.27 -97.89 -177.27
N ARG A 389 57.09 -97.97 -177.90
CA ARG A 389 56.87 -98.84 -179.07
C ARG A 389 57.72 -98.42 -180.28
N GLU A 390 57.87 -97.12 -180.52
CA GLU A 390 58.81 -96.58 -181.54
C GLU A 390 60.26 -97.03 -181.26
N ARG A 391 60.73 -96.91 -180.01
CA ARG A 391 62.07 -97.34 -179.60
C ARG A 391 62.28 -98.83 -179.82
N GLU A 392 61.31 -99.66 -179.47
CA GLU A 392 61.38 -101.12 -179.62
C GLU A 392 61.42 -101.53 -181.10
N GLN A 393 60.66 -100.86 -181.97
CA GLN A 393 60.71 -101.07 -183.42
C GLN A 393 62.08 -100.68 -184.01
N LEU A 394 62.68 -99.57 -183.56
CA LEU A 394 64.01 -99.15 -184.00
C LEU A 394 65.12 -100.12 -183.54
N VAL A 395 65.04 -100.62 -182.31
CA VAL A 395 65.98 -101.63 -181.79
C VAL A 395 65.82 -102.98 -182.52
N ALA A 396 64.60 -103.34 -182.94
CA ALA A 396 64.37 -104.57 -183.71
C ALA A 396 64.81 -104.45 -185.19
N SER A 397 64.77 -103.25 -185.79
CA SER A 397 65.18 -103.04 -187.19
C SER A 397 66.70 -103.00 -187.36
N LEU A 398 67.41 -102.43 -186.37
CA LEU A 398 68.86 -102.39 -186.32
C LEU A 398 69.41 -103.69 -185.71
N LYS A 399 69.96 -104.57 -186.56
CA LYS A 399 70.69 -105.79 -186.15
C LYS A 399 72.07 -105.49 -185.52
N LEU A 400 72.11 -104.56 -184.57
CA LEU A 400 73.30 -104.20 -183.78
C LEU A 400 73.48 -105.18 -182.63
N SER A 401 74.73 -105.37 -182.18
CA SER A 401 74.99 -106.10 -180.93
C SER A 401 74.32 -105.37 -179.75
N PRO A 402 73.58 -106.07 -178.86
CA PRO A 402 72.91 -105.44 -177.72
C PRO A 402 73.84 -104.62 -176.82
N GLU A 403 75.08 -105.07 -176.67
CA GLU A 403 76.11 -104.43 -175.83
C GLU A 403 76.48 -103.04 -176.35
N ALA A 404 76.64 -102.89 -177.67
CA ALA A 404 76.95 -101.61 -178.30
C ALA A 404 75.78 -100.61 -178.15
N SER A 405 74.53 -101.09 -178.31
CA SER A 405 73.33 -100.26 -178.12
C SER A 405 73.21 -99.78 -176.67
N MET A 406 73.43 -100.67 -175.69
CA MET A 406 73.40 -100.31 -174.27
C MET A 406 74.46 -99.26 -173.91
N HIS A 407 75.70 -99.39 -174.42
CA HIS A 407 76.77 -98.45 -174.10
C HIS A 407 76.49 -97.04 -174.68
N ILE A 408 75.95 -96.95 -175.90
CA ILE A 408 75.52 -95.68 -176.52
C ILE A 408 74.37 -95.05 -175.72
N VAL A 409 73.38 -95.85 -175.31
CA VAL A 409 72.25 -95.37 -174.48
C VAL A 409 72.73 -94.84 -173.13
N GLU A 410 73.71 -95.48 -172.48
CA GLU A 410 74.20 -95.02 -171.18
C GLU A 410 75.08 -93.76 -171.30
N LEU A 411 75.94 -93.65 -172.33
CA LEU A 411 76.68 -92.42 -172.63
C LEU A 411 75.74 -91.23 -172.88
N LEU A 412 74.72 -91.41 -173.71
CA LEU A 412 73.69 -90.40 -173.94
C LEU A 412 72.95 -90.05 -172.64
N ARG A 413 72.59 -91.05 -171.82
CA ARG A 413 71.88 -90.82 -170.55
C ARG A 413 72.71 -90.03 -169.55
N ARG A 414 74.02 -90.30 -169.42
CA ARG A 414 74.93 -89.52 -168.57
C ARG A 414 75.01 -88.07 -169.06
N SER A 415 75.22 -87.86 -170.36
CA SER A 415 75.25 -86.52 -170.96
C SER A 415 73.93 -85.74 -170.77
N PHE A 416 72.77 -86.41 -170.84
CA PHE A 416 71.48 -85.78 -170.54
C PHE A 416 71.29 -85.47 -169.04
N CYS A 417 71.81 -86.28 -168.13
CA CYS A 417 71.82 -85.96 -166.70
C CYS A 417 72.73 -84.75 -166.42
N GLU A 418 73.99 -84.79 -166.87
CA GLU A 418 74.96 -83.69 -166.76
C GLU A 418 74.39 -82.38 -167.30
N LYS A 419 73.72 -82.40 -168.46
CA LYS A 419 73.09 -81.21 -169.05
C LYS A 419 71.83 -80.75 -168.32
N ASN A 420 71.06 -81.64 -167.70
CA ASN A 420 69.95 -81.24 -166.84
C ASN A 420 70.45 -80.63 -165.52
N ASP A 421 71.53 -81.16 -164.94
CA ASP A 421 72.15 -80.62 -163.73
C ASP A 421 72.82 -79.25 -164.00
N GLU A 422 73.41 -79.05 -165.18
CA GLU A 422 73.79 -77.72 -165.68
C GLU A 422 72.59 -76.77 -165.80
N ILE A 423 71.44 -77.24 -166.32
CA ILE A 423 70.23 -76.40 -166.44
C ILE A 423 69.66 -76.03 -165.06
N GLU A 424 69.61 -76.96 -164.10
CA GLU A 424 69.15 -76.70 -162.74
C GLU A 424 70.10 -75.75 -161.98
N THR A 425 71.42 -75.92 -162.13
CA THR A 425 72.40 -75.01 -161.52
C THR A 425 72.37 -73.61 -162.14
N LEU A 426 72.31 -73.50 -163.48
CA LEU A 426 72.14 -72.21 -164.17
C LEU A 426 70.83 -71.52 -163.82
N ARG A 427 69.73 -72.27 -163.64
CA ARG A 427 68.47 -71.72 -163.09
C ARG A 427 68.68 -71.18 -161.68
N ALA A 428 69.27 -71.95 -160.78
CA ALA A 428 69.55 -71.52 -159.40
C ALA A 428 70.55 -70.35 -159.32
N GLU A 429 71.38 -70.13 -160.34
CA GLU A 429 72.20 -68.92 -160.49
C GLU A 429 71.39 -67.74 -161.01
N LEU A 430 70.57 -67.92 -162.04
CA LEU A 430 69.70 -66.87 -162.57
C LEU A 430 68.71 -66.37 -161.50
N GLN A 431 68.13 -67.26 -160.69
CA GLN A 431 67.30 -66.89 -159.54
C GLN A 431 68.07 -66.08 -158.48
N ARG A 432 69.34 -66.43 -158.20
CA ARG A 432 70.20 -65.67 -157.28
C ARG A 432 70.55 -64.29 -157.85
N VAL A 433 70.88 -64.20 -159.13
CA VAL A 433 71.22 -62.93 -159.81
C VAL A 433 69.99 -62.01 -159.87
N ALA A 434 68.84 -62.51 -160.34
CA ALA A 434 67.60 -61.73 -160.38
C ALA A 434 67.18 -61.21 -159.00
N LYS A 435 67.37 -62.03 -157.95
CA LYS A 435 67.14 -61.58 -156.57
C LYS A 435 68.13 -60.49 -156.14
N SER A 436 69.43 -60.66 -156.37
CA SER A 436 70.44 -59.64 -156.06
C SER A 436 70.24 -58.34 -156.84
N TYR A 437 69.70 -58.40 -158.07
CA TYR A 437 69.30 -57.23 -158.85
C TYR A 437 68.10 -56.53 -158.20
N ASN A 438 66.99 -57.25 -157.93
CA ASN A 438 65.83 -56.66 -157.26
C ASN A 438 66.20 -56.06 -155.88
N ASP A 439 67.02 -56.77 -155.09
CA ASP A 439 67.49 -56.30 -153.77
C ASP A 439 68.40 -55.06 -153.89
N THR A 440 69.28 -54.98 -154.89
CA THR A 440 70.12 -53.78 -155.11
C THR A 440 69.35 -52.60 -155.69
N VAL A 441 68.35 -52.84 -156.55
CA VAL A 441 67.39 -51.80 -157.00
C VAL A 441 66.62 -51.22 -155.81
N LEU A 442 66.08 -52.07 -154.92
CA LEU A 442 65.40 -51.62 -153.70
C LEU A 442 66.35 -50.86 -152.75
N ALA A 443 67.59 -51.33 -152.61
CA ALA A 443 68.61 -50.62 -151.83
C ALA A 443 68.95 -49.24 -152.44
N MET A 444 69.12 -49.14 -153.76
CA MET A 444 69.36 -47.87 -154.45
C MET A 444 68.17 -46.92 -154.35
N GLN A 445 66.94 -47.40 -154.53
CA GLN A 445 65.72 -46.61 -154.32
C GLN A 445 65.62 -46.09 -152.86
N SER A 446 66.00 -46.91 -151.87
CA SER A 446 66.06 -46.47 -150.46
C SER A 446 67.13 -45.40 -150.25
N ARG A 447 68.27 -45.50 -150.94
CA ARG A 447 69.40 -44.56 -150.82
C ARG A 447 69.13 -43.23 -151.52
N LEU A 448 68.43 -43.24 -152.66
CA LEU A 448 67.96 -42.04 -153.36
C LEU A 448 66.91 -41.29 -152.52
N LYS A 449 65.98 -42.02 -151.88
CA LYS A 449 65.02 -41.46 -150.92
C LYS A 449 65.71 -40.86 -149.69
N GLN A 450 66.78 -41.50 -149.17
CA GLN A 450 67.63 -40.91 -148.11
C GLN A 450 68.38 -39.64 -148.54
N LEU A 451 68.62 -39.45 -149.85
CA LEU A 451 69.28 -38.27 -150.42
C LEU A 451 68.29 -37.18 -150.86
N GLY A 452 66.98 -37.36 -150.63
CA GLY A 452 65.94 -36.38 -150.97
C GLY A 452 65.65 -36.25 -152.47
N ILE A 453 66.13 -37.18 -153.30
CA ILE A 453 65.82 -37.23 -154.73
C ILE A 453 64.57 -38.10 -154.91
N ASN A 454 63.50 -37.52 -155.45
CA ASN A 454 62.27 -38.27 -155.75
C ASN A 454 62.60 -39.38 -156.77
N SER A 455 62.24 -40.61 -156.42
CA SER A 455 62.65 -41.85 -157.13
C SER A 455 62.06 -42.02 -158.52
N ASP A 456 61.07 -41.20 -158.87
CA ASP A 456 60.05 -41.54 -159.87
C ASP A 456 60.45 -41.07 -161.29
N ALA A 457 61.75 -40.81 -161.48
CA ALA A 457 62.39 -40.39 -162.72
C ALA A 457 63.29 -41.49 -163.35
N PHE A 458 63.33 -42.68 -162.76
CA PHE A 458 64.10 -43.82 -163.26
C PHE A 458 63.26 -45.11 -163.26
N ASP A 459 62.89 -45.58 -164.45
CA ASP A 459 62.11 -46.80 -164.66
C ASP A 459 62.96 -48.07 -164.44
N PHE A 460 63.30 -48.33 -163.17
CA PHE A 460 63.91 -49.60 -162.75
C PHE A 460 62.82 -50.66 -162.59
N GLU A 461 62.49 -51.36 -163.68
CA GLU A 461 61.59 -52.52 -163.64
C GLU A 461 62.19 -53.63 -162.76
N LEU A 462 61.40 -54.09 -161.78
CA LEU A 462 61.71 -55.30 -161.01
C LEU A 462 61.25 -56.54 -161.79
N VAL A 463 62.04 -57.62 -161.74
CA VAL A 463 61.65 -58.90 -162.33
C VAL A 463 60.47 -59.48 -161.55
N GLN A 464 59.31 -59.64 -162.21
CA GLN A 464 58.04 -60.06 -161.58
C GLN A 464 57.70 -61.54 -161.73
N ASP A 465 58.39 -62.30 -162.60
CA ASP A 465 58.04 -63.68 -162.92
C ASP A 465 58.18 -64.62 -161.71
N THR A 466 57.03 -64.98 -161.13
CA THR A 466 56.94 -65.70 -159.84
C THR A 466 57.57 -67.09 -159.86
N ASP A 467 57.70 -67.70 -161.03
CA ASP A 467 58.26 -69.05 -161.20
C ASP A 467 59.80 -69.07 -160.98
N PHE A 468 60.44 -67.90 -160.93
CA PHE A 468 61.89 -67.74 -160.74
C PHE A 468 62.28 -66.98 -159.46
N ILE A 469 61.35 -66.80 -158.51
CA ILE A 469 61.62 -66.07 -157.26
C ILE A 469 61.59 -67.03 -156.06
N SER A 470 62.75 -67.26 -155.45
CA SER A 470 62.82 -67.98 -154.17
C SER A 470 62.26 -67.13 -153.04
N ASN A 471 61.14 -67.58 -152.47
CA ASN A 471 60.48 -67.01 -151.30
C ASN A 471 61.29 -67.14 -149.99
N VAL A 472 62.43 -67.83 -150.01
CA VAL A 472 63.34 -67.90 -148.85
C VAL A 472 64.11 -66.57 -148.74
N PRO A 473 64.13 -65.89 -147.57
CA PRO A 473 64.93 -64.68 -147.40
C PRO A 473 66.42 -64.98 -147.63
N ALA A 474 67.10 -64.10 -148.36
CA ALA A 474 68.53 -64.26 -148.61
C ALA A 474 69.31 -64.08 -147.30
N PRO A 475 70.43 -64.82 -147.08
CA PRO A 475 71.28 -64.58 -145.93
C PRO A 475 71.87 -63.18 -146.00
N TYR A 476 71.75 -62.41 -144.91
CA TYR A 476 72.21 -61.03 -144.83
C TYR A 476 73.71 -60.93 -145.14
N LEU A 477 74.06 -60.30 -146.27
CA LEU A 477 75.41 -59.81 -146.49
C LEU A 477 75.65 -58.67 -145.48
N THR A 478 76.43 -58.95 -144.45
CA THR A 478 76.79 -57.99 -143.41
C THR A 478 77.74 -56.93 -143.95
N THR A 479 77.18 -55.91 -144.61
CA THR A 479 77.86 -54.63 -144.84
C THR A 479 78.05 -53.95 -143.48
N THR A 480 79.17 -54.24 -142.84
CA THR A 480 79.61 -53.58 -141.60
C THR A 480 79.91 -52.10 -141.91
N ALA A 481 79.06 -51.20 -141.43
CA ALA A 481 79.35 -49.77 -141.45
C ALA A 481 80.33 -49.44 -140.29
N PRO A 482 81.57 -48.99 -140.57
CA PRO A 482 82.43 -48.44 -139.53
C PRO A 482 81.97 -47.02 -139.20
N VAL A 483 81.53 -46.79 -137.96
CA VAL A 483 81.32 -45.45 -137.39
C VAL A 483 82.12 -45.35 -136.09
N ALA A 484 82.78 -44.22 -135.88
CA ALA A 484 83.75 -44.02 -134.80
C ALA A 484 83.08 -43.73 -133.44
N ARG A 485 83.93 -43.56 -132.40
CA ARG A 485 83.54 -43.22 -131.01
C ARG A 485 82.58 -42.03 -130.95
N GLY A 486 81.54 -42.10 -130.10
CA GLY A 486 80.49 -41.07 -130.03
C GLY A 486 79.86 -40.74 -128.66
N ASN A 487 80.26 -41.39 -127.56
CA ASN A 487 79.78 -41.13 -126.18
C ASN A 487 78.26 -41.34 -125.90
N PRO A 488 77.79 -41.27 -124.63
CA PRO A 488 76.47 -41.78 -124.22
C PRO A 488 75.43 -40.72 -123.84
N THR A 489 74.15 -41.06 -124.07
CA THR A 489 72.97 -40.78 -123.22
C THR A 489 71.92 -41.87 -123.53
N VAL A 490 71.40 -42.66 -122.58
CA VAL A 490 70.40 -42.29 -121.56
C VAL A 490 69.14 -41.74 -122.26
N LYS A 491 68.08 -42.51 -122.53
CA LYS A 491 67.35 -43.51 -121.73
C LYS A 491 66.73 -42.91 -120.46
N ILE A 492 65.46 -42.50 -120.57
CA ILE A 492 64.34 -42.89 -119.71
C ILE A 492 63.12 -43.02 -120.63
#